data_AF-A0A1V5QM16-F1
#
_entry.id   AF-A0A1V5QM16-F1
#
_cell.length_a   1.000
_cell.length_b   1.000
_cell.length_c   1.000
_cell.angle_alpha   90.00
_cell.angle_beta   90.00
_cell.angle_gamma   90.00
#
_symmetry.space_group_name_H-M   'P 1'
#
loop_
_entity.id
_entity.type
_entity.pdbx_description
1 polymer ?
#
loop_
_entity_poly.entity_id
_entity_poly.type
_entity_poly.pdbx_seq_one_letter_code
_entity_poly.pdbx_strand_id
1 'polypeptide(L)' 'MEKINFKQYGLYLLRWQLSTPILALVLYLLSNFDILSATIIANFIGGLIFYWVDKYIFRKKTVD' A
#
# COMPACT_ATOMS: atom_id res chain seq x y z
N MET A 1 9.33 26.33 -9.03
CA MET A 1 8.15 25.78 -8.34
C MET A 1 7.74 24.53 -9.08
N GLU A 2 7.94 23.34 -8.48
CA GLU A 2 7.40 22.10 -9.06
C GLU A 2 5.88 22.23 -9.18
N LYS A 3 5.35 22.06 -10.39
CA LYS A 3 3.91 21.99 -10.62
C LYS A 3 3.41 20.70 -9.97
N ILE A 4 2.90 20.80 -8.75
CA ILE A 4 2.25 19.68 -8.06
C ILE A 4 1.05 19.27 -8.91
N ASN A 5 1.16 18.11 -9.55
CA ASN A 5 0.07 17.57 -10.34
C ASN A 5 -0.94 16.98 -9.35
N PHE A 6 -1.98 17.75 -9.01
CA PHE A 6 -3.00 17.36 -8.02
C PHE A 6 -3.60 15.96 -8.26
N LYS A 7 -3.62 15.49 -9.52
CA LYS A 7 -4.02 14.12 -9.88
C LYS A 7 -3.08 13.05 -9.27
N GLN A 8 -1.77 13.26 -9.32
CA GLN A 8 -0.79 12.37 -8.72
C GLN A 8 -0.82 12.46 -7.19
N TYR A 9 -1.06 13.66 -6.66
CA TYR A 9 -1.19 13.87 -5.22
C TYR A 9 -2.43 13.17 -4.66
N GLY A 10 -3.58 13.23 -5.34
CA GLY A 10 -4.78 12.49 -4.97
C GLY A 10 -4.61 10.97 -5.02
N LEU A 11 -3.93 10.44 -6.05
CA LEU A 11 -3.58 9.02 -6.11
C LEU A 11 -2.61 8.59 -5.00
N TYR A 12 -1.66 9.46 -4.66
CA TYR A 12 -0.74 9.25 -3.55
C TYR A 12 -1.47 9.19 -2.20
N LEU A 13 -2.45 10.08 -1.98
CA LEU A 13 -3.30 10.07 -0.79
C LEU A 13 -4.20 8.82 -0.74
N LEU A 14 -4.75 8.36 -1.86
CA LEU A 14 -5.52 7.11 -1.92
C LEU A 14 -4.64 5.89 -1.62
N ARG A 15 -3.43 5.81 -2.17
CA ARG A 15 -2.43 4.80 -1.79
C ARG A 15 -2.17 4.82 -0.29
N TRP A 16 -2.02 6.01 0.27
CA TRP A 16 -1.77 6.20 1.69
C TRP A 16 -2.92 5.67 2.54
N GLN A 17 -4.17 5.98 2.18
CA GLN A 17 -5.35 5.49 2.87
C GLN A 17 -5.54 3.97 2.72
N LEU A 18 -5.08 3.36 1.64
CA LEU A 18 -5.17 1.92 1.42
C LEU A 18 -4.20 1.11 2.30
N SER A 19 -3.17 1.73 2.88
CA SER A 19 -2.19 1.03 3.70
C SER A 19 -2.76 0.45 5.00
N THR A 20 -3.62 1.23 5.64
CA THR A 20 -4.30 0.89 6.90
C THR A 20 -5.33 -0.23 6.76
N PRO A 21 -6.26 -0.23 5.78
CA PRO A 21 -7.23 -1.30 5.61
C PRO A 21 -6.59 -2.60 5.13
N ILE A 22 -5.48 -2.56 4.37
CA ILE A 22 -4.76 -3.79 3.99
C ILE A 22 -4.19 -4.47 5.24
N LEU A 23 -3.50 -3.71 6.10
CA LEU A 23 -2.94 -4.26 7.33
C LEU A 23 -4.05 -4.76 8.27
N ALA A 24 -5.11 -3.97 8.44
CA ALA A 24 -6.27 -4.35 9.26
C ALA A 24 -6.97 -5.60 8.73
N LEU A 25 -7.13 -5.74 7.40
CA LEU A 25 -7.73 -6.91 6.78
C LEU A 25 -6.89 -8.15 7.01
N VAL A 26 -5.57 -8.06 6.85
CA VAL A 26 -4.68 -9.23 7.06
C VAL A 26 -4.66 -9.62 8.55
N LEU A 27 -4.61 -8.65 9.46
CA LEU A 27 -4.69 -8.92 10.90
C LEU A 27 -6.05 -9.52 11.30
N TYR A 28 -7.15 -9.05 10.70
CA TYR A 28 -8.49 -9.61 10.92
C TYR A 28 -8.58 -11.08 10.45
N LEU A 29 -8.06 -11.37 9.27
CA LEU A 29 -7.99 -12.74 8.73
C LEU A 29 -7.10 -13.66 9.57
N LEU A 30 -6.04 -13.12 10.18
CA LEU A 30 -5.14 -13.85 11.06
C LEU A 30 -5.46 -13.70 12.55
N SER A 31 -6.68 -13.28 12.90
CA SER A 31 -7.11 -13.11 14.30
C SER A 31 -7.03 -14.39 15.15
N ASN A 32 -7.00 -15.56 14.52
CA ASN A 32 -6.85 -16.87 15.18
C ASN A 32 -5.39 -17.32 15.35
N PHE A 33 -4.41 -16.58 14.80
CA PHE A 33 -2.99 -16.87 14.94
C PHE A 33 -2.37 -16.08 16.10
N ASP A 34 -1.23 -16.56 16.58
CA ASP A 34 -0.42 -15.81 17.53
C ASP A 34 -0.02 -14.44 16.95
N ILE A 35 -0.03 -13.41 17.80
CA ILE A 35 0.16 -12.00 17.41
C ILE A 35 1.49 -11.81 16.67
N LEU A 36 2.55 -12.50 17.08
CA LEU A 36 3.85 -12.41 16.40
C LEU A 36 3.79 -12.97 14.98
N SER A 37 3.24 -14.18 14.80
CA SER A 37 3.08 -14.78 13.48
C SER A 37 2.16 -13.96 12.58
N ALA A 38 1.04 -13.46 13.13
CA ALA A 38 0.10 -12.60 12.43
C ALA A 38 0.77 -11.30 11.95
N THR A 39 1.59 -10.68 12.79
CA THR A 39 2.32 -9.46 12.46
C THR A 39 3.39 -9.70 11.38
N ILE A 40 4.13 -10.80 11.45
CA ILE A 40 5.14 -11.16 10.44
C ILE A 40 4.46 -11.36 9.07
N ILE A 41 3.38 -12.14 9.04
CA ILE A 41 2.64 -12.42 7.80
C ILE A 41 1.96 -11.15 7.26
N ALA A 42 1.39 -10.33 8.13
CA ALA A 42 0.76 -9.06 7.74
C ALA A 42 1.76 -8.08 7.14
N ASN A 43 2.97 -7.97 7.70
CA ASN A 43 4.03 -7.15 7.11
C ASN A 43 4.52 -7.71 5.77
N PHE A 44 4.60 -9.03 5.63
CA PHE A 44 5.04 -9.66 4.39
C PHE A 44 4.01 -9.49 3.25
N ILE A 45 2.73 -9.74 3.54
CA ILE A 45 1.62 -9.53 2.60
C ILE A 45 1.48 -8.04 2.28
N GLY A 46 1.54 -7.17 3.29
CA GLY A 46 1.54 -5.72 3.12
C GLY A 46 2.65 -5.27 2.18
N GLY A 47 3.88 -5.72 2.38
CA GLY A 47 5.03 -5.42 1.50
C GLY A 47 4.82 -5.87 0.05
N LEU A 48 4.26 -7.06 -0.17
CA LEU A 48 3.97 -7.58 -1.51
C LEU A 48 2.89 -6.77 -2.24
N ILE A 49 1.83 -6.40 -1.53
CA ILE A 49 0.74 -5.60 -2.10
C ILE A 49 1.20 -4.15 -2.33
N PHE A 50 1.91 -3.54 -1.37
CA PHE A 50 2.45 -2.19 -1.53
C PHE A 50 3.40 -2.09 -2.70
N TYR A 51 4.29 -3.06 -2.90
CA TYR A 51 5.19 -3.08 -4.05
C TYR A 51 4.44 -2.97 -5.38
N TRP A 52 3.33 -3.72 -5.53
CA TRP A 52 2.51 -3.68 -6.74
C TRP A 52 1.73 -2.37 -6.89
N VAL A 53 1.15 -1.85 -5.82
CA VAL A 53 0.41 -0.58 -5.83
C VAL A 53 1.35 0.59 -6.15
N ASP A 54 2.53 0.61 -5.53
CA ASP A 54 3.55 1.63 -5.77
C ASP A 54 4.04 1.57 -7.22
N LYS A 55 4.33 0.36 -7.71
CA LYS A 55 4.69 0.13 -9.12
C LYS A 55 3.60 0.60 -10.08
N TYR A 56 2.32 0.42 -9.77
CA TYR A 56 1.22 0.87 -10.64
C TYR A 56 1.09 2.40 -10.68
N ILE A 57 1.27 3.07 -9.54
CA ILE A 57 1.19 4.55 -9.44
C ILE A 57 2.40 5.21 -10.11
N PHE A 58 3.61 4.65 -9.94
CA PHE A 58 4.84 5.19 -10.50
C PHE A 58 5.11 4.79 -11.96
N ARG A 59 4.36 3.85 -12.53
CA ARG A 59 4.49 3.42 -13.95
C ARG A 59 4.09 4.50 -14.98
N LYS A 60 3.65 5.68 -14.56
CA LYS A 60 3.48 6.85 -15.45
C LYS A 60 4.69 7.78 -15.43
N LYS A 61 5.84 7.32 -15.92
CA LYS A 61 6.95 8.18 -16.38
C LYS A 61 7.77 7.47 -17.46
N THR A 62 7.16 7.28 -18.62
CA THR A 62 7.83 7.26 -19.93
C THR A 62 6.77 7.68 -20.93
N VAL A 63 6.53 8.98 -21.02
CA VAL A 63 6.03 9.58 -22.25
C VAL A 63 7.14 10.55 -22.64
N ASP A 64 7.65 10.32 -23.84
CA ASP A 64 8.81 10.94 -24.48
C ASP A 64 8.88 12.48 -24.34
#